data_AF-A0A5Q3QJI7-F1
#
_entry.id   AF-A0A5Q3QJI7-F1
#
_cell.length_a   1.000
_cell.length_b   1.000
_cell.length_c   1.000
_cell.angle_alpha   90.00
_cell.angle_beta   90.00
_cell.angle_gamma   90.00
#
_symmetry.space_group_name_H-M   'P 1'
#
loop_
_entity.id
_entity.type
_entity.pdbx_description
1 polymer ?
#
loop_
_entity_poly.entity_id
_entity_poly.type
_entity_poly.pdbx_seq_one_letter_code
_entity_poly.pdbx_strand_id
1 'polypeptide(L)'
;MSDAKFAELRALRAWFEQTDPAPPHRAQAAYAALDVAARPAGAGALELVGDSAEERVPTRTAARAAESRVLTFLMPGRLVELDLVPTLPGSYRASGVVVSRAGQGVTSGDVALRHPGGERAAVLDPYGAFAVEDVPRGPISVVLRPAGAEPAVAEWLVC
;
A
#
# COMPACT_ATOMS: atom_id res chain seq x y z
N MET A 1 0.27 7.01 -23.36
CA MET A 1 1.34 7.82 -22.75
C MET A 1 1.86 7.26 -21.42
N SER A 2 1.21 6.26 -20.80
CA SER A 2 1.68 5.60 -19.56
C SER A 2 2.75 4.52 -19.79
N ASP A 3 2.70 3.82 -20.92
CA ASP A 3 3.58 2.66 -21.21
C ASP A 3 5.08 2.98 -21.25
N ALA A 4 5.44 4.15 -21.79
CA ALA A 4 6.83 4.59 -21.87
C ALA A 4 7.43 4.85 -20.48
N LYS A 5 6.65 5.43 -19.57
CA LYS A 5 7.06 5.70 -18.19
C LYS A 5 7.29 4.40 -17.41
N PHE A 6 6.44 3.39 -17.61
CA PHE A 6 6.64 2.08 -16.99
C PHE A 6 7.82 1.31 -17.61
N ALA A 7 8.14 1.53 -18.89
CA ALA A 7 9.35 1.00 -19.50
C ALA A 7 10.63 1.63 -18.92
N GLU A 8 10.64 2.95 -18.73
CA GLU A 8 11.77 3.67 -18.10
C GLU A 8 12.02 3.21 -16.67
N LEU A 9 10.96 3.07 -15.86
CA LEU A 9 11.10 2.59 -14.48
C LEU A 9 11.65 1.14 -14.42
N ARG A 10 11.29 0.29 -15.38
CA ARG A 10 11.84 -1.08 -15.49
C ARG A 10 13.33 -1.07 -15.87
N ALA A 11 13.71 -0.22 -16.82
CA ALA A 11 15.12 -0.06 -17.20
C ALA A 11 15.95 0.45 -16.02
N LEU A 12 15.40 1.41 -15.26
CA LEU A 12 16.06 1.95 -14.07
C LEU A 12 16.23 0.89 -12.98
N ARG A 13 15.20 0.07 -12.73
CA ARG A 13 15.25 -1.05 -11.78
C ARG A 13 16.36 -2.05 -12.16
N ALA A 14 16.39 -2.48 -13.43
CA ALA A 14 17.40 -3.44 -13.90
C ALA A 14 18.83 -2.89 -13.77
N TRP A 15 19.00 -1.59 -13.97
CA TRP A 15 20.29 -0.93 -13.81
C TRP A 15 20.75 -0.89 -12.34
N PHE A 16 19.86 -0.58 -11.39
CA PHE A 16 20.17 -0.65 -9.96
C PHE A 16 20.51 -2.07 -9.50
N GLU A 17 19.78 -3.07 -9.98
CA GLU A 17 20.05 -4.48 -9.66
C GLU A 17 21.44 -4.94 -10.14
N GLN A 18 21.96 -4.37 -11.24
CA GLN A 18 23.31 -4.65 -11.73
C GLN A 18 24.41 -3.84 -11.06
N THR A 19 24.15 -2.56 -10.75
CA THR A 19 25.19 -1.60 -10.37
C THR A 19 25.36 -1.50 -8.85
N ASP A 20 24.26 -1.64 -8.10
CA ASP A 20 24.24 -1.54 -6.64
C ASP A 20 23.24 -2.54 -6.03
N PRO A 21 23.53 -3.85 -6.10
CA PRO A 21 22.65 -4.86 -5.53
C PRO A 21 22.56 -4.68 -4.02
N ALA A 22 21.35 -4.53 -3.50
CA ALA A 22 21.12 -4.49 -2.06
C ALA A 22 21.77 -5.73 -1.40
N PRO A 23 22.66 -5.55 -0.40
CA PRO A 23 23.33 -6.68 0.22
C PRO A 23 22.28 -7.65 0.81
N PRO A 24 22.35 -8.97 0.51
CA PRO A 24 21.29 -9.91 0.88
C PRO A 24 20.93 -9.87 2.36
N HIS A 25 21.93 -9.71 3.22
CA HIS A 25 21.75 -9.60 4.67
C HIS A 25 21.01 -8.33 5.11
N ARG A 26 21.11 -7.22 4.39
CA ARG A 26 20.37 -5.98 4.69
C ARG A 26 18.92 -6.07 4.25
N ALA A 27 18.66 -6.62 3.08
CA ALA A 27 17.30 -6.91 2.64
C ALA A 27 16.64 -7.90 3.62
N GLN A 28 17.32 -8.98 3.98
CA GLN A 28 16.86 -9.94 4.99
C GLN A 28 16.62 -9.29 6.36
N ALA A 29 17.51 -8.40 6.82
CA ALA A 29 17.34 -7.70 8.09
C ALA A 29 16.15 -6.72 8.07
N ALA A 30 15.95 -5.99 6.97
CA ALA A 30 14.78 -5.12 6.81
C ALA A 30 13.48 -5.93 6.83
N TYR A 31 13.42 -7.06 6.11
CA TYR A 31 12.27 -7.96 6.15
C TYR A 31 12.09 -8.62 7.51
N ALA A 32 13.17 -9.02 8.20
CA ALA A 32 13.09 -9.59 9.54
C ALA A 32 12.62 -8.56 10.59
N ALA A 33 12.99 -7.29 10.44
CA ALA A 33 12.49 -6.21 11.29
C ALA A 33 10.97 -6.01 11.11
N LEU A 34 10.48 -6.09 9.86
CA LEU A 34 9.05 -6.10 9.57
C LEU A 34 8.34 -7.32 10.19
N ASP A 35 8.99 -8.48 10.26
CA ASP A 35 8.43 -9.68 10.90
C ASP A 35 8.28 -9.53 12.42
N VAL A 36 9.22 -8.85 13.07
CA VAL A 36 9.14 -8.55 14.50
C VAL A 36 8.05 -7.52 14.79
N ALA A 37 7.84 -6.57 13.87
CA ALA A 37 6.75 -5.60 13.94
C ALA A 37 5.38 -6.26 13.70
N ALA A 38 5.28 -7.16 12.72
CA ALA A 38 4.06 -7.88 12.33
C ALA A 38 3.71 -9.06 13.25
N ARG A 39 3.94 -8.95 14.57
CA ARG A 39 3.46 -9.98 15.53
C ARG A 39 1.94 -10.11 15.35
N PRO A 40 1.41 -11.33 15.22
CA PRO A 40 0.17 -11.53 14.50
C PRO A 40 -1.02 -10.87 15.21
N ALA A 41 -1.57 -9.83 14.59
CA ALA A 41 -3.01 -9.76 14.43
C ALA A 41 -3.44 -11.03 13.67
N GLY A 42 -4.61 -11.60 14.01
CA GLY A 42 -5.04 -12.91 13.50
C GLY A 42 -4.93 -13.05 11.97
N ALA A 43 -4.90 -14.27 11.44
CA ALA A 43 -4.60 -14.60 10.04
C ALA A 43 -5.44 -13.90 8.94
N GLY A 44 -6.42 -13.06 9.30
CA GLY A 44 -7.21 -12.22 8.41
C GLY A 44 -7.17 -10.72 8.76
N ALA A 45 -6.14 -10.23 9.46
CA ALA A 45 -6.00 -8.82 9.81
C ALA A 45 -4.90 -8.13 8.99
N LEU A 46 -5.19 -6.92 8.53
CA LEU A 46 -4.20 -5.95 8.04
C LEU A 46 -3.90 -4.98 9.18
N GLU A 47 -2.68 -5.02 9.69
CA GLU A 47 -2.23 -4.15 10.77
C GLU A 47 -1.68 -2.85 10.21
N LEU A 48 -2.21 -1.70 10.62
CA LEU A 48 -1.64 -0.40 10.26
C LEU A 48 -0.35 -0.18 11.05
N VAL A 49 0.77 -0.01 10.36
CA VAL A 49 2.10 0.18 10.96
C VAL A 49 2.74 1.52 10.61
N GLY A 50 2.16 2.27 9.67
CA GLY A 50 2.64 3.59 9.28
C GLY A 50 1.51 4.47 8.77
N ASP A 51 1.51 5.72 9.22
CA ASP A 51 0.60 6.76 8.78
C ASP A 51 1.33 8.09 8.67
N SER A 52 1.49 8.56 7.43
CA SER A 52 2.15 9.85 7.16
C SER A 52 1.49 11.06 7.84
N ALA A 53 0.23 10.96 8.28
CA ALA A 53 -0.43 12.04 9.01
C ALA A 53 0.11 12.20 10.44
N GLU A 54 0.62 11.12 11.05
CA GLU A 54 1.20 11.14 12.41
C GLU A 54 2.65 11.62 12.43
N GLU A 55 3.36 11.53 11.29
CA GLU A 55 4.77 11.91 11.16
C GLU A 55 5.00 13.41 10.86
N ARG A 56 3.94 14.18 10.58
CA ARG A 56 4.07 15.60 10.21
C ARG A 56 4.44 16.46 11.42
N VAL A 57 5.69 16.95 11.44
CA VAL A 57 6.08 18.09 12.28
C VAL A 57 5.33 19.34 11.79
N PRO A 58 4.58 20.05 12.65
CA PRO A 58 3.73 21.16 12.21
C PRO A 58 4.58 22.37 11.81
N THR A 59 4.82 22.53 10.51
CA THR A 59 5.37 23.77 9.96
C THR A 59 4.24 24.60 9.36
N ARG A 60 4.29 25.92 9.54
CA ARG A 60 3.25 26.90 9.16
C ARG A 60 2.86 26.86 7.67
N THR A 61 3.66 26.18 6.85
CA THR A 61 3.49 25.99 5.40
C THR A 61 2.62 24.77 5.03
N ALA A 62 2.41 23.83 5.96
CA ALA A 62 1.62 22.60 5.75
C ALA A 62 0.10 22.83 5.70
N ALA A 63 -0.37 24.04 6.03
CA ALA A 63 -1.80 24.36 6.02
C ALA A 63 -2.42 24.45 4.61
N ARG A 64 -1.60 24.48 3.54
CA ARG A 64 -2.10 24.69 2.17
C ARG A 64 -2.05 23.45 1.28
N ALA A 65 -1.29 22.43 1.65
CA ALA A 65 -1.37 21.19 0.94
C ALA A 65 -2.32 20.29 1.77
N ALA A 66 -3.53 20.12 1.23
CA ALA A 66 -4.46 19.07 1.62
C ALA A 66 -3.83 17.74 1.17
N GLU A 67 -2.72 17.43 1.82
CA GLU A 67 -1.60 16.60 1.39
C GLU A 67 -1.98 15.13 1.42
N SER A 68 -1.70 14.44 0.33
CA SER A 68 -1.70 12.98 0.20
C SER A 68 -1.36 12.29 1.52
N ARG A 69 -2.16 11.30 1.91
CA ARG A 69 -1.91 10.47 3.09
C ARG A 69 -1.47 9.10 2.65
N VAL A 70 -0.26 8.72 3.06
CA VAL A 70 0.28 7.38 2.88
C VAL A 70 -0.04 6.54 4.10
N LEU A 71 -0.60 5.36 3.88
CA LEU A 71 -0.89 4.34 4.88
C LEU A 71 -0.13 3.06 4.54
N THR A 72 0.52 2.49 5.55
CA THR A 72 1.30 1.24 5.40
C THR A 72 0.71 0.17 6.29
N PHE A 73 0.28 -0.93 5.67
CA PHE A 73 -0.29 -2.08 6.35
C PHE A 73 0.60 -3.31 6.24
N LEU A 74 0.64 -4.11 7.29
CA LEU A 74 1.31 -5.40 7.33
C LEU A 74 0.32 -6.55 7.49
N MET A 75 0.67 -7.67 6.86
CA MET A 75 0.13 -8.98 7.16
C MET A 75 1.25 -10.03 7.01
N PRO A 76 1.07 -11.26 7.50
CA PRO A 76 2.08 -12.30 7.33
C PRO A 76 2.51 -12.46 5.86
N GLY A 77 3.80 -12.23 5.60
CA GLY A 77 4.39 -12.39 4.26
C GLY A 77 4.23 -11.21 3.30
N ARG A 78 3.48 -10.15 3.66
CA ARG A 78 3.13 -9.07 2.72
C ARG A 78 3.02 -7.70 3.38
N LEU A 79 3.20 -6.68 2.56
CA LEU A 79 3.02 -5.27 2.89
C LEU A 79 2.09 -4.63 1.87
N VAL A 80 1.19 -3.76 2.33
CA VAL A 80 0.33 -2.93 1.47
C VAL A 80 0.68 -1.47 1.74
N GLU A 81 1.14 -0.75 0.72
CA GLU A 81 1.31 0.70 0.77
C GLU A 81 0.17 1.35 -0.03
N LEU A 82 -0.48 2.34 0.57
CA LEU A 82 -1.67 2.99 0.04
C LEU A 82 -1.53 4.51 0.13
N ASP A 83 -1.58 5.18 -1.01
CA ASP A 83 -1.71 6.62 -1.14
C ASP A 83 -3.17 7.03 -1.28
N LEU A 84 -3.61 7.95 -0.43
CA LEU A 84 -4.91 8.61 -0.49
C LEU A 84 -4.72 10.05 -0.98
N VAL A 85 -5.11 10.29 -2.23
CA VAL A 85 -4.98 11.60 -2.88
C VAL A 85 -6.36 12.23 -3.06
N PRO A 86 -6.64 13.43 -2.54
CA PRO A 86 -7.87 14.15 -2.83
C PRO A 86 -8.08 14.35 -4.34
N THR A 87 -9.30 14.12 -4.84
CA THR A 87 -9.65 14.39 -6.24
C THR A 87 -10.69 15.50 -6.36
N LEU A 88 -11.96 15.19 -6.14
CA LEU A 88 -13.07 16.14 -6.12
C LEU A 88 -13.50 16.43 -4.67
N PRO A 89 -14.31 17.49 -4.43
CA PRO A 89 -14.89 17.70 -3.11
C PRO A 89 -15.65 16.45 -2.65
N GLY A 90 -15.20 15.85 -1.53
CA GLY A 90 -15.83 14.67 -0.95
C GLY A 90 -15.32 13.32 -1.47
N SER A 91 -14.28 13.26 -2.31
CA SER A 91 -13.66 12.00 -2.73
C SER A 91 -12.12 11.99 -2.67
N TYR A 92 -11.59 10.76 -2.64
CA TYR A 92 -10.20 10.39 -2.76
C TYR A 92 -10.01 9.44 -3.96
N ARG A 93 -8.83 9.49 -4.59
CA ARG A 93 -8.26 8.37 -5.32
C ARG A 93 -7.32 7.63 -4.38
N ALA A 94 -7.50 6.33 -4.29
CA ALA A 94 -6.63 5.41 -3.59
C ALA A 94 -5.73 4.71 -4.61
N SER A 95 -4.41 4.77 -4.45
CA SER A 95 -3.47 4.03 -5.30
C SER A 95 -2.37 3.42 -4.46
N GLY A 96 -1.82 2.28 -4.86
CA GLY A 96 -0.86 1.61 -4.01
C GLY A 96 -0.25 0.37 -4.63
N VAL A 97 0.51 -0.34 -3.80
CA VAL A 97 1.18 -1.58 -4.17
C VAL A 97 1.12 -2.60 -3.03
N VAL A 98 0.92 -3.86 -3.41
CA VAL A 98 1.04 -5.01 -2.52
C VAL A 98 2.38 -5.69 -2.79
N VAL A 99 3.28 -5.59 -1.82
CA VAL A 99 4.62 -6.16 -1.91
C VAL A 99 4.65 -7.50 -1.17
N SER A 100 5.11 -8.55 -1.85
CA SER A 100 5.34 -9.87 -1.26
C SER A 100 6.81 -10.02 -0.86
N ARG A 101 7.10 -10.77 0.21
CA ARG A 101 8.48 -11.03 0.63
C ARG A 101 9.33 -11.65 -0.48
N ALA A 102 10.65 -11.44 -0.40
CA ALA A 102 11.60 -12.08 -1.31
C ALA A 102 11.42 -13.61 -1.35
N GLY A 103 11.30 -14.16 -2.56
CA GLY A 103 11.05 -15.59 -2.79
C GLY A 103 9.57 -15.99 -2.84
N GLN A 104 8.64 -15.06 -2.60
CA GLN A 104 7.20 -15.27 -2.84
C GLN A 104 6.82 -14.71 -4.22
N GLY A 105 5.87 -15.38 -4.90
CA GLY A 105 5.32 -14.88 -6.16
C GLY A 105 4.55 -13.57 -5.96
N VAL A 106 4.36 -12.81 -7.06
CA VAL A 106 3.52 -11.60 -7.02
C VAL A 106 2.10 -11.99 -6.61
N THR A 107 1.52 -11.24 -5.67
CA THR A 107 0.15 -11.47 -5.21
C THR A 107 -0.83 -11.08 -6.32
N SER A 108 -1.63 -12.02 -6.77
CA SER A 108 -2.84 -11.76 -7.56
C SER A 108 -4.06 -11.66 -6.66
N GLY A 109 -5.11 -10.95 -7.10
CA GLY A 109 -6.30 -10.70 -6.29
C GLY A 109 -6.86 -9.29 -6.49
N ASP A 110 -7.56 -8.79 -5.49
CA ASP A 110 -8.04 -7.41 -5.45
C ASP A 110 -7.76 -6.72 -4.11
N VAL A 111 -7.74 -5.39 -4.16
CA VAL A 111 -7.80 -4.52 -2.97
C VAL A 111 -9.12 -3.78 -3.00
N ALA A 112 -9.86 -3.83 -1.90
CA ALA A 112 -11.09 -3.10 -1.71
C ALA A 112 -10.96 -2.09 -0.57
N LEU A 113 -11.52 -0.90 -0.77
CA LEU A 113 -11.74 0.11 0.25
C LEU A 113 -13.22 0.09 0.62
N ARG A 114 -13.49 -0.36 1.84
CA ARG A 114 -14.80 -0.25 2.48
C ARG A 114 -15.01 1.15 2.98
N HIS A 115 -16.21 1.68 2.81
CA HIS A 115 -16.68 2.96 3.31
C HIS A 115 -18.13 2.80 3.81
N PRO A 116 -18.71 3.73 4.59
CA PRO A 116 -20.08 3.58 5.10
C PRO A 116 -21.15 3.37 4.02
N GLY A 117 -20.88 3.80 2.79
CA GLY A 117 -21.76 3.64 1.63
C GLY A 117 -21.55 2.37 0.81
N GLY A 118 -20.67 1.46 1.22
CA GLY A 118 -20.37 0.21 0.50
C GLY A 118 -18.88 -0.05 0.34
N GLU A 119 -18.48 -0.53 -0.84
CA GLU A 119 -17.08 -0.76 -1.17
C GLU A 119 -16.73 -0.34 -2.59
N ARG A 120 -15.45 -0.05 -2.80
CA ARG A 120 -14.81 0.16 -4.10
C ARG A 120 -13.57 -0.70 -4.17
N ALA A 121 -13.36 -1.39 -5.29
CA ALA A 121 -12.27 -2.35 -5.42
C ALA A 121 -11.53 -2.19 -6.74
N ALA A 122 -10.27 -2.60 -6.74
CA ALA A 122 -9.44 -2.70 -7.92
C ALA A 122 -8.66 -4.02 -7.89
N VAL A 123 -8.58 -4.64 -9.07
CA VAL A 123 -7.79 -5.85 -9.28
C VAL A 123 -6.31 -5.45 -9.25
N LEU A 124 -5.50 -6.28 -8.58
CA LEU A 124 -4.05 -6.14 -8.60
C LEU A 124 -3.53 -6.42 -10.01
N ASP A 125 -2.68 -5.54 -10.51
CA ASP A 125 -1.98 -5.78 -11.75
C ASP A 125 -0.88 -6.86 -11.57
N PRO A 126 -0.20 -7.30 -12.66
CA PRO A 126 0.87 -8.29 -12.58
C PRO A 126 2.09 -7.90 -11.71
N TYR A 127 2.13 -6.67 -11.20
CA TYR A 127 3.17 -6.14 -10.33
C TYR A 127 2.65 -5.89 -8.90
N GLY A 128 1.39 -6.22 -8.62
CA GLY A 128 0.74 -5.99 -7.32
C GLY A 128 0.27 -4.54 -7.13
N ALA A 129 0.29 -3.69 -8.17
CA ALA A 129 -0.20 -2.33 -8.08
C ALA A 129 -1.71 -2.27 -8.28
N PHE A 130 -2.34 -1.25 -7.69
CA PHE A 130 -3.78 -1.01 -7.82
C PHE A 130 -4.12 0.48 -7.78
N ALA A 131 -5.28 0.82 -8.33
CA ALA A 131 -5.86 2.16 -8.24
C ALA A 131 -7.39 2.05 -8.13
N VAL A 132 -7.95 2.61 -7.07
CA VAL A 132 -9.38 2.70 -6.78
C VAL A 132 -9.80 4.16 -6.84
N GLU A 133 -10.70 4.45 -7.78
CA GLU A 133 -11.21 5.80 -8.01
C GLU A 133 -12.47 6.08 -7.18
N ASP A 134 -12.79 7.37 -7.02
CA ASP A 134 -14.04 7.87 -6.44
C ASP A 134 -14.38 7.27 -5.07
N VAL A 135 -13.37 7.07 -4.22
CA VAL A 135 -13.53 6.62 -2.84
C VAL A 135 -14.10 7.78 -2.02
N PRO A 136 -15.28 7.65 -1.39
CA PRO A 136 -15.83 8.73 -0.59
C PRO A 136 -14.90 9.09 0.58
N ARG A 137 -14.80 10.38 0.89
CA ARG A 137 -14.12 10.85 2.11
C ARG A 137 -14.81 10.32 3.36
N GLY A 138 -14.05 10.19 4.45
CA GLY A 138 -14.53 9.71 5.73
C GLY A 138 -13.90 8.38 6.13
N PRO A 139 -14.54 7.63 7.05
CA PRO A 139 -13.99 6.38 7.53
C PRO A 139 -13.82 5.36 6.40
N ILE A 140 -12.64 4.75 6.32
CA ILE A 140 -12.34 3.67 5.38
C ILE A 140 -11.74 2.46 6.10
N SER A 141 -11.93 1.27 5.53
CA SER A 141 -11.27 0.03 5.94
C SER A 141 -10.71 -0.66 4.69
N VAL A 142 -9.43 -1.01 4.72
CA VAL A 142 -8.75 -1.67 3.61
C VAL A 142 -8.99 -3.18 3.70
N VAL A 143 -9.29 -3.82 2.58
CA VAL A 143 -9.41 -5.26 2.45
C VAL A 143 -8.50 -5.71 1.33
N LEU A 144 -7.57 -6.62 1.64
CA LEU A 144 -6.81 -7.33 0.62
C LEU A 144 -7.45 -8.71 0.42
N ARG A 145 -7.76 -9.06 -0.83
CA ARG A 145 -8.34 -10.36 -1.21
C ARG A 145 -7.39 -11.10 -2.14
N PRO A 146 -6.44 -11.88 -1.58
CA PRO A 146 -5.52 -12.66 -2.40
C PRO A 146 -6.24 -13.78 -3.15
N ALA A 147 -5.78 -14.09 -4.35
CA ALA A 147 -6.22 -15.29 -5.04
C ALA A 147 -5.74 -16.54 -4.29
N GLY A 148 -6.67 -17.38 -3.84
CA GLY A 148 -6.37 -18.65 -3.18
C GLY A 148 -5.93 -18.56 -1.72
N ALA A 149 -6.13 -17.42 -1.05
CA ALA A 149 -5.95 -17.30 0.39
C ALA A 149 -7.09 -16.50 1.03
N GLU A 150 -7.20 -16.57 2.36
CA GLU A 150 -8.21 -15.82 3.10
C GLU A 150 -8.00 -14.30 2.97
N PRO A 151 -9.09 -13.50 2.91
CA PRO A 151 -9.00 -12.05 2.93
C PRO A 151 -8.38 -11.52 4.23
N ALA A 152 -7.62 -10.43 4.11
CA ALA A 152 -7.12 -9.66 5.25
C ALA A 152 -7.80 -8.29 5.31
N VAL A 153 -8.24 -7.88 6.50
CA VAL A 153 -9.05 -6.68 6.72
C VAL A 153 -8.39 -5.76 7.74
N ALA A 154 -8.29 -4.48 7.41
CA ALA A 154 -7.84 -3.44 8.32
C ALA A 154 -9.00 -2.90 9.16
N GLU A 155 -8.68 -2.44 10.37
CA GLU A 155 -9.60 -1.64 11.17
C GLU A 155 -10.03 -0.35 10.45
N TRP A 156 -11.14 0.22 10.89
CA TRP A 156 -11.64 1.48 10.32
C TRP A 156 -10.74 2.66 10.70
N LEU A 157 -10.36 3.46 9.70
CA LEU A 157 -9.52 4.64 9.83
C LEU A 157 -10.28 5.87 9.35
N VAL A 158 -10.16 6.98 10.06
CA VAL A 158 -10.77 8.26 9.65
C VAL A 158 -9.79 9.00 8.75
N CYS A 159 -10.19 9.29 7.50
CA CYS A 159 -9.39 9.95 6.48
C CYS A 159 -10.03 11.23 5.92
#